data_AF-A0A927QE48-F1
#
_entry.id   AF-A0A927QE48-F1
#
_cell.length_a   1.000
_cell.length_b   1.000
_cell.length_c   1.000
_cell.angle_alpha   90.00
_cell.angle_beta   90.00
_cell.angle_gamma   90.00
#
_symmetry.space_group_name_H-M   'P 1'
#
loop_
_entity.id
_entity.type
_entity.pdbx_description
1 polymer ?
#
loop_
_entity_poly.entity_id
_entity_poly.type
_entity_poly.pdbx_seq_one_letter_code
_entity_poly.pdbx_strand_id
1 'polypeptide(L)'
;MTTQGPTLDEIAAAGARRQRDADRLKQSSDTLKELVLDALRDGEHRPTDVTKASGWTAAHVRKMAREAGIEPDARYKDRADRLRKTPAPERPVSSEETTT
;
A
#
# COMPACT_ATOMS: atom_id res chain seq x y z
N MET A 1 46.82 8.18 18.76
CA MET A 1 45.66 7.27 18.90
C MET A 1 45.58 6.48 17.60
N THR A 2 45.95 5.20 17.61
CA THR A 2 45.81 4.33 16.45
C THR A 2 44.34 3.96 16.31
N THR A 3 43.64 4.54 15.34
CA THR A 3 42.29 4.13 14.98
C THR A 3 42.39 2.80 14.25
N GLN A 4 42.43 1.71 15.01
CA GLN A 4 42.30 0.38 14.44
C GLN A 4 40.92 0.32 13.77
N GLY A 5 40.90 0.07 12.46
CA GLY A 5 39.66 -0.06 11.70
C GLY A 5 38.81 -1.22 12.22
N PRO A 6 37.52 -1.27 11.85
CA PRO A 6 36.62 -2.31 12.30
C PRO A 6 37.17 -3.69 11.89
N THR A 7 37.12 -4.62 12.83
CA THR A 7 37.55 -6.00 12.64
C THR A 7 36.51 -6.80 11.84
N LEU A 8 36.93 -7.90 11.23
CA LEU A 8 36.02 -8.80 10.52
C LEU A 8 34.93 -9.38 11.43
N ASP A 9 35.25 -9.62 12.70
CA ASP A 9 34.29 -10.11 13.70
C ASP A 9 33.23 -9.06 14.03
N GLU A 10 33.61 -7.78 14.11
CA GLU A 10 32.65 -6.67 14.30
C GLU A 10 31.71 -6.52 13.10
N ILE A 11 32.24 -6.69 11.88
CA ILE A 11 31.45 -6.69 10.65
C ILE A 11 30.50 -7.89 10.61
N ALA A 12 30.97 -9.09 10.95
CA ALA A 12 30.15 -10.30 11.01
C ALA A 12 29.03 -10.18 12.05
N ALA A 13 29.35 -9.67 13.25
CA ALA A 13 28.37 -9.42 14.30
C ALA A 13 27.33 -8.38 13.87
N ALA A 14 27.74 -7.31 13.17
CA ALA A 14 26.81 -6.33 12.60
C ALA A 14 25.92 -6.92 11.51
N GLY A 15 26.48 -7.78 10.65
CA GLY A 15 25.72 -8.52 9.64
C GLY A 15 24.66 -9.42 10.25
N ALA A 16 25.01 -10.18 11.29
CA ALA A 16 24.06 -11.05 11.99
C ALA A 16 22.95 -10.26 12.73
N ARG A 17 23.25 -9.07 13.26
CA ARG A 17 22.22 -8.16 13.80
C ARG A 17 21.26 -7.70 12.71
N ARG A 18 21.80 -7.20 11.59
CA ARG A 18 21.00 -6.75 10.44
C ARG A 18 20.08 -7.86 9.92
N GLN A 19 20.58 -9.10 9.84
CA GLN A 19 19.77 -10.23 9.37
C GLN A 19 18.59 -10.49 10.33
N ARG A 20 18.84 -10.54 11.63
CA ARG A 20 17.77 -10.70 12.63
C ARG A 20 16.75 -9.58 12.59
N ASP A 21 17.20 -8.34 12.38
CA ASP A 21 16.31 -7.19 12.26
C ASP A 21 15.45 -7.28 11.00
N ALA A 22 16.02 -7.75 9.88
CA ALA A 22 15.27 -8.01 8.65
C ALA A 22 14.22 -9.12 8.84
N ASP A 23 14.59 -10.22 9.51
CA ASP A 23 13.67 -11.31 9.81
C ASP A 23 12.53 -10.84 10.73
N ARG A 24 12.85 -10.04 11.76
CA ARG A 24 11.86 -9.44 12.67
C ARG A 24 10.92 -8.48 11.93
N LEU A 25 11.45 -7.65 11.05
CA LEU A 25 10.66 -6.73 10.24
C LEU A 25 9.73 -7.50 9.30
N LYS A 26 10.23 -8.59 8.70
CA LYS A 26 9.42 -9.46 7.85
C LYS A 26 8.28 -10.09 8.64
N GLN A 27 8.55 -10.66 9.80
CA GLN A 27 7.52 -11.23 10.68
C GLN A 27 6.45 -10.20 11.05
N SER A 28 6.87 -9.00 11.48
CA SER A 28 5.93 -7.92 11.80
C SER A 28 5.08 -7.50 10.60
N SER A 29 5.66 -7.50 9.40
CA SER A 29 4.95 -7.13 8.17
C SER A 29 3.96 -8.21 7.74
N ASP A 30 4.32 -9.49 7.91
CA ASP A 30 3.46 -10.63 7.63
C ASP A 30 2.25 -10.65 8.58
N THR A 31 2.46 -10.39 9.88
CA THR A 31 1.35 -10.25 10.85
C THR A 31 0.42 -9.08 10.50
N LEU A 32 0.97 -7.92 10.11
CA LEU A 32 0.15 -6.79 9.66
C LEU A 32 -0.66 -7.14 8.41
N LYS A 33 -0.07 -7.89 7.47
CA LYS A 33 -0.74 -8.36 6.26
C LYS A 33 -1.95 -9.21 6.60
N GLU A 34 -1.80 -10.16 7.51
CA GLU A 34 -2.90 -11.03 7.95
C GLU A 34 -4.05 -10.21 8.54
N LEU A 35 -3.76 -9.31 9.49
CA LEU A 35 -4.77 -8.43 10.09
C LEU A 35 -5.51 -7.56 9.06
N VAL A 36 -4.78 -7.02 8.07
CA VAL A 36 -5.37 -6.22 6.99
C VAL A 36 -6.29 -7.08 6.12
N LEU A 37 -5.88 -8.29 5.76
CA LEU A 37 -6.68 -9.18 4.94
C LEU A 37 -7.93 -9.66 5.66
N ASP A 38 -7.83 -9.96 6.96
CA ASP A 38 -8.98 -10.38 7.76
C ASP A 38 -9.98 -9.23 7.92
N ALA A 39 -9.52 -8.02 8.23
CA ALA A 39 -10.38 -6.84 8.26
C ALA A 39 -11.10 -6.56 6.93
N LEU A 40 -10.46 -6.88 5.79
CA LEU A 40 -11.07 -6.77 4.47
C LEU A 40 -12.08 -7.89 4.18
N ARG A 41 -11.85 -9.11 4.70
CA ARG A 41 -12.77 -10.25 4.56
C ARG A 41 -14.02 -10.08 5.41
N ASP A 42 -13.86 -9.61 6.64
CA ASP A 42 -14.96 -9.40 7.58
C ASP A 42 -15.93 -8.32 7.08
N GLY A 43 -15.44 -7.37 6.27
CA GLY A 43 -16.26 -6.34 5.63
C GLY A 43 -16.82 -5.28 6.60
N GLU A 44 -16.46 -5.34 7.89
CA GLU A 44 -16.90 -4.40 8.92
C GLU A 44 -16.29 -2.99 8.72
N HIS A 45 -15.06 -2.94 8.23
CA HIS A 45 -14.33 -1.69 8.01
C HIS A 45 -14.29 -1.29 6.54
N ARG A 46 -14.36 0.03 6.27
CA ARG A 46 -14.19 0.54 4.91
C ARG A 46 -12.74 0.32 4.47
N PRO A 47 -12.48 -0.02 3.19
CA PRO A 47 -11.12 -0.19 2.69
C PRO A 47 -10.21 1.04 2.92
N THR A 48 -10.78 2.25 2.93
CA THR A 48 -10.05 3.49 3.25
C THR A 48 -9.56 3.54 4.69
N ASP A 49 -10.35 3.03 5.63
CA ASP A 49 -10.02 3.05 7.05
C ASP A 49 -8.93 2.01 7.33
N VAL A 50 -9.03 0.84 6.71
CA VAL A 50 -7.99 -0.21 6.73
C VAL A 50 -6.65 0.31 6.16
N THR A 51 -6.69 1.05 5.04
CA THR A 51 -5.46 1.65 4.48
C THR A 51 -4.84 2.70 5.38
N LYS A 52 -5.68 3.51 6.06
CA LYS A 52 -5.20 4.55 6.98
C LYS A 52 -4.58 3.94 8.25
N ALA A 53 -5.20 2.88 8.79
CA ALA A 53 -4.72 2.21 10.00
C ALA A 53 -3.42 1.42 9.76
N SER A 54 -3.27 0.77 8.59
CA SER A 54 -2.08 -0.03 8.26
C SER A 54 -0.84 0.80 7.91
N GLY A 55 -0.99 2.09 7.60
CA GLY A 55 0.10 2.91 7.07
C GLY A 55 0.55 2.51 5.66
N TRP A 56 -0.19 1.62 5.00
CA TRP A 56 0.10 1.18 3.64
C TRP A 56 -0.70 1.96 2.61
N THR A 57 -0.15 2.06 1.41
CA THR A 57 -0.85 2.72 0.31
C THR A 57 -2.08 1.90 -0.11
N ALA A 58 -3.14 2.60 -0.55
CA ALA A 58 -4.34 1.93 -1.05
C ALA A 58 -4.05 1.01 -2.24
N ALA A 59 -3.06 1.33 -3.08
CA ALA A 59 -2.64 0.46 -4.17
C ALA A 59 -2.05 -0.86 -3.66
N HIS A 60 -1.22 -0.81 -2.61
CA HIS A 60 -0.61 -1.99 -2.01
C HIS A 60 -1.67 -2.91 -1.37
N VAL A 61 -2.59 -2.33 -0.59
CA VAL A 61 -3.70 -3.08 0.04
C VAL A 61 -4.59 -3.76 -1.00
N ARG A 62 -4.95 -3.06 -2.10
CA ARG A 62 -5.72 -3.66 -3.20
C ARG A 62 -4.97 -4.80 -3.89
N LYS A 63 -3.66 -4.69 -4.05
CA LYS A 63 -2.84 -5.76 -4.62
C LYS A 63 -2.89 -7.01 -3.74
N MET A 64 -2.66 -6.85 -2.42
CA MET A 64 -2.73 -7.97 -1.48
C MET A 64 -4.12 -8.62 -1.41
N ALA A 65 -5.18 -7.80 -1.41
CA ALA A 65 -6.55 -8.31 -1.41
C ALA A 65 -6.81 -9.20 -2.63
N ARG A 66 -6.38 -8.79 -3.83
CA ARG A 66 -6.50 -9.58 -5.07
C ARG A 66 -5.67 -10.86 -5.01
N GLU A 67 -4.43 -10.79 -4.54
CA GLU A 67 -3.57 -11.96 -4.38
C GLU A 67 -4.15 -12.98 -3.40
N ALA A 68 -4.88 -12.50 -2.38
CA ALA A 68 -5.58 -13.33 -1.41
C ALA A 68 -6.97 -13.80 -1.87
N GLY A 69 -7.37 -13.52 -3.12
CA GLY A 69 -8.68 -13.88 -3.67
C GLY A 69 -9.86 -13.12 -3.07
N ILE A 70 -9.61 -12.04 -2.32
CA ILE A 70 -10.66 -11.18 -1.78
C ILE A 70 -11.17 -10.32 -2.94
N GLU A 71 -12.36 -10.68 -3.43
CA GLU A 71 -12.99 -9.93 -4.51
C GLU A 71 -13.36 -8.52 -4.01
N PRO A 72 -13.16 -7.45 -4.80
CA PRO A 72 -13.57 -6.12 -4.38
C PRO A 72 -15.06 -6.15 -4.06
N ASP A 73 -15.40 -5.72 -2.83
CA ASP A 73 -16.78 -5.61 -2.35
C ASP A 73 -17.67 -5.02 -3.46
N ALA A 74 -18.90 -5.51 -3.59
CA ALA A 74 -19.85 -5.06 -4.61
C ALA A 74 -20.02 -3.52 -4.58
N ARG A 75 -19.91 -2.88 -3.39
CA ARG A 75 -19.87 -1.42 -3.26
C ARG A 75 -18.66 -0.76 -3.92
N TYR A 76 -17.52 -1.44 -3.92
CA TYR A 76 -16.30 -1.00 -4.58
C TYR A 76 -16.41 -1.15 -6.10
N LYS A 77 -17.02 -2.24 -6.59
CA LYS A 77 -17.38 -2.39 -8.01
C LYS A 77 -18.33 -1.27 -8.46
N ASP A 78 -19.41 -1.05 -7.72
CA ASP A 78 -20.38 0.04 -7.99
C ASP A 78 -19.74 1.43 -7.98
N ARG A 79 -18.83 1.71 -7.04
CA ARG A 79 -18.11 2.99 -7.00
C ARG A 79 -17.13 3.12 -8.16
N ALA A 80 -16.40 2.07 -8.51
CA ALA A 80 -15.46 2.06 -9.63
C ALA A 80 -16.19 2.19 -10.97
N ASP A 81 -17.33 1.53 -11.12
CA ASP A 81 -18.20 1.64 -12.30
C ASP A 81 -18.84 3.01 -12.39
N ARG A 82 -19.30 3.60 -11.27
CA ARG A 82 -19.77 5.00 -11.25
C ARG A 82 -18.66 5.97 -11.67
N LEU A 83 -17.43 5.77 -11.22
CA LEU A 83 -16.29 6.59 -11.61
C LEU A 83 -15.91 6.42 -13.09
N ARG A 84 -16.02 5.20 -13.65
CA ARG A 84 -15.78 4.92 -15.08
C ARG A 84 -16.87 5.48 -15.98
N LYS A 85 -18.12 5.50 -15.50
CA LYS A 85 -19.29 5.97 -16.25
C LYS A 85 -19.48 7.48 -16.19
N THR A 86 -18.77 8.17 -15.29
CA THR A 86 -18.70 9.63 -15.27
C THR A 86 -17.56 10.05 -16.20
N PRO A 87 -17.82 10.51 -17.44
CA PRO A 87 -16.76 11.14 -18.23
C PRO A 87 -16.19 12.30 -17.41
N ALA A 88 -14.86 12.41 -17.37
CA ALA A 88 -14.20 13.58 -16.80
C ALA A 88 -14.90 14.84 -17.35
N PRO A 89 -15.25 15.83 -16.51
CA PRO A 89 -15.88 17.04 -17.02
C PRO A 89 -14.96 17.61 -18.11
N GLU A 90 -15.48 17.63 -19.34
CA GLU A 90 -14.80 18.23 -20.48
C GLU A 90 -14.37 19.63 -20.04
N ARG A 91 -13.06 19.90 -20.09
CA ARG A 91 -12.55 21.26 -19.97
C ARG A 91 -13.31 22.09 -21.00
N PRO A 92 -13.99 23.18 -20.62
CA PRO A 92 -14.69 23.99 -21.59
C PRO A 92 -13.64 24.49 -22.60
N VAL A 93 -13.81 24.10 -23.85
CA VAL A 93 -13.13 24.72 -24.98
C VAL A 93 -13.67 26.15 -25.05
N SER A 94 -12.86 27.12 -24.63
CA SER A 94 -13.11 28.53 -24.91
C SER A 94 -13.03 28.73 -26.42
N SER A 95 -14.17 28.70 -27.07
CA SER A 95 -14.36 29.26 -28.40
C SER A 95 -14.22 30.77 -28.27
N GLU A 96 -13.06 31.32 -28.61
CA GLU A 96 -12.99 32.73 -29.02
C GLU A 96 -13.30 32.79 -30.51
N GLU A 97 -14.58 33.05 -30.78
CA GLU A 97 -15.05 33.73 -31.97
C GLU A 97 -14.47 35.16 -31.95
N THR A 98 -13.62 35.49 -32.93
CA THR A 98 -13.44 36.90 -33.33
C THR A 98 -13.52 36.98 -34.85
N THR A 99 -14.73 37.30 -35.30
CA THR A 99 -15.01 37.89 -36.61
C THR A 99 -14.97 39.41 -36.46
N THR A 100 -14.40 40.07 -37.47
CA THR A 100 -14.37 41.52 -37.81
C THR A 100 -13.00 42.16 -37.70
#